data_AF-A0A538BBS6-F1
#
_entry.id   AF-A0A538BBS6-F1
#
_cell.length_a   1.000
_cell.length_b   1.000
_cell.length_c   1.000
_cell.angle_alpha   90.00
_cell.angle_beta   90.00
_cell.angle_gamma   90.00
#
_symmetry.space_group_name_H-M   'P 1'
#
loop_
_entity.id
_entity.type
_entity.pdbx_description
1 polymer ?
#
loop_
_entity_poly.entity_id
_entity_poly.type
_entity_poly.pdbx_seq_one_letter_code
_entity_poly.pdbx_strand_id
1 'polypeptide(L)'
;HGTVLTSAGRLSLRSAACRDDSRPLDPSCSCPVCARWSRGYLRHLQMVGEPAAARLVTIHNVSWILALVERLRAAVTTGSLTTLRAELADVWRQGEKGPR
;
A
#
# COMPACT_ATOMS: atom_id res chain seq x y z
N HIS A 1 10.13 -8.07 -6.18
CA HIS A 1 10.24 -6.84 -5.36
C HIS A 1 8.99 -6.71 -4.51
N GLY A 2 9.12 -6.72 -3.18
CA GLY A 2 8.01 -6.82 -2.22
C GLY A 2 7.47 -5.48 -1.72
N THR A 3 7.47 -4.46 -2.58
CA THR A 3 7.03 -3.11 -2.23
C THR A 3 5.51 -3.01 -2.34
N VAL A 4 4.88 -2.53 -1.28
CA VAL A 4 3.44 -2.36 -1.16
C VAL A 4 3.12 -0.87 -1.07
N LEU A 5 2.18 -0.40 -1.88
CA LEU A 5 1.70 0.98 -1.89
C LEU A 5 0.59 1.15 -0.85
N THR A 6 0.68 2.14 0.04
CA THR A 6 -0.32 2.35 1.09
C THR A 6 -0.63 3.84 1.28
N SER A 7 -1.74 4.13 1.95
CA SER A 7 -2.11 5.47 2.41
C SER A 7 -1.09 6.10 3.36
N ALA A 8 -0.23 5.30 3.99
CA ALA A 8 0.87 5.75 4.84
C ALA A 8 2.24 5.75 4.13
N GLY A 9 2.26 5.63 2.79
CA GLY A 9 3.48 5.57 2.00
C GLY A 9 3.87 4.14 1.59
N ARG A 10 5.15 3.93 1.32
CA ARG A 10 5.68 2.62 0.88
C ARG A 10 5.89 1.70 2.08
N LEU A 11 5.39 0.48 1.98
CA LEU A 11 5.63 -0.59 2.94
C LEU A 11 6.54 -1.66 2.31
N SER A 12 7.63 -2.01 2.99
CA SER A 12 8.43 -3.18 2.64
C SER A 12 7.87 -4.42 3.31
N LEU A 13 7.28 -5.33 2.52
CA LEU A 13 6.69 -6.55 3.06
C LEU A 13 7.74 -7.48 3.69
N ARG A 14 9.03 -7.32 3.34
CA ARG A 14 10.14 -8.09 3.93
C ARG A 14 10.56 -7.59 5.32
N SER A 15 10.15 -6.38 5.70
CA SER A 15 10.50 -5.77 6.99
C SER A 15 10.19 -6.71 8.16
N ALA A 16 11.05 -6.70 9.19
CA ALA A 16 10.82 -7.45 10.42
C ALA A 16 9.54 -6.99 11.13
N ALA A 17 9.19 -5.70 11.02
CA ALA A 17 7.96 -5.14 11.59
C ALA A 17 6.68 -5.79 11.03
N CYS A 18 6.76 -6.40 9.85
CA CYS A 18 5.63 -7.10 9.24
C CYS A 18 5.50 -8.56 9.71
N ARG A 19 6.40 -9.12 10.52
CA ARG A 19 6.42 -10.57 10.84
C ARG A 19 5.13 -11.06 11.52
N ASP A 20 4.72 -10.36 12.57
CA ASP A 20 3.58 -10.74 13.41
C ASP A 20 2.47 -9.67 13.36
N ASP A 21 2.48 -8.84 12.31
CA ASP A 21 1.51 -7.76 12.14
C ASP A 21 0.19 -8.30 11.57
N SER A 22 -0.83 -8.35 12.41
CA SER A 22 -2.18 -8.82 12.07
C SER A 22 -3.00 -7.82 11.26
N ARG A 23 -2.51 -6.58 11.08
CA ARG A 23 -3.20 -5.54 10.30
C ARG A 23 -3.16 -5.83 8.79
N PRO A 24 -4.11 -5.30 8.00
CA PRO A 24 -4.08 -5.39 6.54
C PRO A 24 -2.91 -4.59 5.95
N LEU A 25 -2.60 -4.81 4.67
CA LEU A 25 -1.57 -4.02 3.96
C LEU A 25 -1.80 -2.52 4.09
N ASP A 26 -3.04 -2.07 3.93
CA ASP A 26 -3.47 -0.68 4.10
C ASP A 26 -4.86 -0.63 4.74
N PRO A 27 -5.01 -0.08 5.97
CA PRO A 27 -6.31 0.02 6.63
C PRO A 27 -7.34 0.87 5.87
N SER A 28 -6.92 1.77 4.98
CA SER A 28 -7.84 2.58 4.18
C SER A 28 -8.18 1.95 2.83
N CYS A 29 -7.70 0.74 2.53
CA CYS A 29 -7.93 0.07 1.25
C CYS A 29 -9.07 -0.94 1.36
N SER A 30 -10.03 -0.87 0.45
CA SER A 30 -11.19 -1.75 0.36
C SER A 30 -10.99 -2.97 -0.57
N CYS A 31 -9.76 -3.23 -1.01
CA CYS A 31 -9.48 -4.35 -1.90
C CYS A 31 -9.72 -5.71 -1.20
N PRO A 32 -10.01 -6.79 -1.95
CA PRO A 32 -10.24 -8.11 -1.37
C PRO A 32 -9.02 -8.64 -0.60
N VAL A 33 -7.83 -8.09 -0.86
CA VAL A 33 -6.60 -8.48 -0.17
C VAL A 33 -6.58 -7.94 1.26
N CYS A 34 -6.82 -6.64 1.41
CA CYS A 34 -6.88 -5.98 2.71
C CYS A 34 -8.05 -6.48 3.58
N ALA A 35 -9.13 -6.98 2.96
CA ALA A 35 -10.25 -7.56 3.70
C ALA A 35 -9.95 -8.94 4.33
N ARG A 36 -8.94 -9.67 3.84
CA ARG A 36 -8.79 -11.10 4.16
C ARG A 36 -7.42 -11.50 4.71
N TRP A 37 -6.35 -10.80 4.35
CA TRP A 37 -4.99 -11.21 4.72
C TRP A 37 -4.23 -10.11 5.46
N SER A 38 -3.50 -10.53 6.49
CA SER A 38 -2.63 -9.66 7.27
C SER A 38 -1.27 -9.45 6.60
N ARG A 39 -0.56 -8.40 7.01
CA ARG A 39 0.85 -8.14 6.64
C ARG A 39 1.76 -9.31 7.04
N GLY A 40 1.54 -9.89 8.23
CA GLY A 40 2.23 -11.09 8.72
C GLY A 40 2.10 -12.27 7.79
N TYR A 41 0.86 -12.61 7.42
CA TYR A 41 0.60 -13.73 6.55
C TYR A 41 1.20 -13.53 5.15
N LEU A 42 1.02 -12.34 4.56
CA LEU A 42 1.56 -12.03 3.24
C LEU A 42 3.09 -12.00 3.25
N ARG A 43 3.71 -11.52 4.32
CA ARG A 43 5.16 -11.62 4.51
C ARG A 43 5.60 -13.07 4.57
N HIS A 44 4.94 -13.90 5.36
CA HIS A 44 5.26 -15.32 5.46
C HIS A 44 5.28 -15.97 4.07
N LEU A 45 4.19 -15.83 3.29
CA LEU A 45 4.11 -16.34 1.92
C LEU A 45 5.27 -15.85 1.05
N GLN A 46 5.63 -14.57 1.17
CA GLN A 46 6.74 -14.02 0.39
C GLN A 46 8.10 -14.57 0.81
N MET A 47 8.30 -14.87 2.11
CA MET A 47 9.56 -15.42 2.62
C MET A 47 9.75 -16.89 2.23
N VAL A 48 8.66 -17.65 2.13
CA VAL A 48 8.71 -19.05 1.68
C VAL A 48 8.69 -19.20 0.15
N GLY A 49 8.64 -18.09 -0.59
CA GLY A 49 8.70 -18.09 -2.06
C GLY A 49 7.39 -18.45 -2.74
N GLU A 50 6.26 -18.37 -2.04
CA GLU A 50 4.95 -18.71 -2.59
C GLU A 50 4.50 -17.72 -3.68
N PRO A 51 4.17 -18.18 -4.91
CA PRO A 51 3.75 -17.31 -6.00
C PRO A 51 2.50 -16.50 -5.70
N ALA A 52 1.63 -17.02 -4.83
CA ALA A 52 0.43 -16.33 -4.37
C ALA A 52 0.76 -14.98 -3.70
N ALA A 53 1.90 -14.86 -3.02
CA ALA A 53 2.32 -13.61 -2.38
C ALA A 53 2.41 -12.47 -3.39
N ALA A 54 3.10 -12.71 -4.52
CA ALA A 54 3.27 -11.70 -5.56
C ALA A 54 1.92 -11.33 -6.20
N ARG A 55 1.03 -12.31 -6.42
CA ARG A 55 -0.30 -12.07 -6.98
C ARG A 55 -1.16 -11.19 -6.07
N LEU A 56 -1.18 -11.49 -4.76
CA LEU A 56 -1.95 -10.73 -3.78
C LEU A 56 -1.40 -9.30 -3.62
N VAL A 57 -0.08 -9.12 -3.58
CA VAL A 57 0.53 -7.79 -3.57
C VAL A 57 0.18 -6.99 -4.83
N THR A 58 0.18 -7.63 -6.00
CA THR A 58 -0.22 -6.97 -7.26
C THR A 58 -1.69 -6.54 -7.22
N ILE A 59 -2.61 -7.40 -6.78
CA ILE A 59 -4.03 -7.05 -6.66
C ILE A 59 -4.19 -5.81 -5.78
N HIS A 60 -3.55 -5.80 -4.61
CA HIS A 60 -3.57 -4.65 -3.70
C HIS A 60 -3.01 -3.38 -4.36
N ASN A 61 -1.82 -3.44 -4.95
CA ASN A 61 -1.16 -2.28 -5.53
C ASN A 61 -1.97 -1.70 -6.70
N VAL A 62 -2.56 -2.55 -7.55
CA VAL A 62 -3.43 -2.10 -8.64
C VAL A 62 -4.68 -1.42 -8.08
N SER A 63 -5.35 -2.01 -7.09
CA SER A 63 -6.52 -1.40 -6.44
C SER A 63 -6.17 -0.03 -5.83
N TRP A 64 -5.02 0.09 -5.17
CA TRP A 64 -4.56 1.34 -4.58
C TRP A 64 -4.32 2.42 -5.66
N ILE A 65 -3.65 2.06 -6.77
CA ILE A 65 -3.40 3.00 -7.88
C ILE A 65 -4.72 3.47 -8.50
N LEU A 66 -5.68 2.56 -8.72
CA LEU A 66 -6.99 2.93 -9.27
C LEU A 66 -7.73 3.92 -8.35
N ALA A 67 -7.71 3.69 -7.03
CA ALA A 67 -8.27 4.62 -6.06
C ALA A 67 -7.55 5.98 -6.04
N LEU A 68 -6.22 6.00 -6.21
CA LEU A 68 -5.47 7.24 -6.34
C LEU A 68 -5.89 8.03 -7.59
N VAL A 69 -6.01 7.35 -8.74
CA VAL A 69 -6.43 7.98 -10.00
C VAL A 69 -7.83 8.56 -9.88
N GLU A 70 -8.74 7.88 -9.19
CA GLU A 70 -10.08 8.39 -8.95
C GLU A 70 -10.07 9.69 -8.12
N ARG A 71 -9.28 9.72 -7.03
CA ARG A 71 -9.08 10.93 -6.23
C ARG A 71 -8.48 12.08 -7.04
N LEU A 72 -7.51 11.77 -7.92
CA LEU A 72 -6.89 12.77 -8.79
C LEU A 72 -7.91 13.34 -9.79
N ARG A 73 -8.74 12.50 -10.40
CA ARG A 73 -9.82 12.94 -11.30
C ARG A 73 -10.80 13.86 -10.58
N ALA A 74 -11.29 13.45 -9.41
CA ALA A 74 -12.18 14.27 -8.59
C ALA A 74 -11.54 15.63 -8.25
N ALA A 75 -10.27 15.64 -7.83
CA ALA A 75 -9.58 16.87 -7.46
C ALA A 75 -9.32 17.82 -8.63
N VAL A 76 -9.14 17.30 -9.85
CA VAL A 76 -9.10 18.12 -11.07
C VAL A 76 -10.46 18.78 -11.29
N THR A 77 -11.55 18.01 -11.22
CA THR A 77 -12.92 18.52 -11.43
C THR A 77 -13.33 19.55 -10.39
N THR A 78 -12.92 19.40 -9.13
CA THR A 78 -13.27 20.32 -8.04
C THR A 78 -12.24 21.42 -7.81
N GLY A 79 -11.17 21.50 -8.62
CA GLY A 79 -10.11 22.50 -8.46
C GLY A 79 -9.24 22.34 -7.20
N SER A 80 -9.23 21.15 -6.57
CA SER A 80 -8.50 20.87 -5.32
C SER A 80 -7.20 20.07 -5.53
N LEU A 81 -6.73 19.92 -6.78
CA LEU A 81 -5.53 19.14 -7.12
C LEU A 81 -4.27 19.58 -6.36
N THR A 82 -4.06 20.89 -6.17
CA THR A 82 -2.89 21.42 -5.46
C THR A 82 -2.86 20.96 -4.00
N THR A 83 -4.01 20.94 -3.33
CA THR A 83 -4.18 20.45 -1.96
C THR A 83 -3.89 18.96 -1.89
N LEU A 84 -4.53 18.17 -2.75
CA LEU A 84 -4.32 16.72 -2.81
C LEU A 84 -2.83 16.37 -3.06
N ARG A 85 -2.16 17.12 -3.93
CA ARG A 85 -0.72 16.94 -4.19
C ARG A 85 0.12 17.21 -2.94
N ALA A 86 -0.18 18.27 -2.19
CA ALA A 86 0.56 18.61 -0.97
C ALA A 86 0.38 17.52 0.11
N GLU A 87 -0.84 17.03 0.31
CA GLU A 87 -1.16 15.93 1.23
C GLU A 87 -0.40 14.64 0.86
N LEU A 88 -0.46 14.23 -0.41
CA LEU A 88 0.25 13.03 -0.89
C LEU A 88 1.76 13.16 -0.75
N ALA A 89 2.30 14.34 -1.07
CA ALA A 89 3.73 14.60 -0.96
C ALA A 89 4.22 14.54 0.49
N ASP A 90 3.45 15.01 1.46
CA ASP A 90 3.84 14.95 2.87
C ASP A 90 3.98 13.50 3.34
N VAL A 91 2.96 12.67 3.10
CA VAL A 91 2.96 11.25 3.44
C VAL A 91 4.11 10.50 2.75
N TRP A 92 4.29 10.69 1.44
CA TRP A 92 5.22 9.86 0.67
C TRP A 92 6.67 10.34 0.73
N ARG A 93 6.92 11.60 1.10
CA ARG A 93 8.27 12.09 1.44
C ARG A 93 8.78 11.48 2.74
N GLN A 94 7.88 11.27 3.71
CA GLN A 94 8.23 10.60 4.97
C GLN A 94 8.46 9.09 4.77
N GLY A 95 7.73 8.46 3.84
CA GLY A 95 7.86 7.04 3.49
C GLY A 95 9.16 6.65 2.74
N GLU A 96 9.91 7.59 2.18
CA GLU A 96 11.25 7.33 1.59
C GLU A 96 12.33 7.10 2.65
N LYS A 97 12.09 7.50 3.91
CA LYS A 97 12.98 7.30 5.05
C LYS A 97 12.73 5.98 5.80
N GLY A 98 12.20 4.95 5.15
CA GLY A 98 12.11 3.61 5.75
C GLY A 98 13.52 3.06 6.07
N PRO A 99 13.71 2.34 7.19
CA PRO A 99 15.03 1.98 7.68
C PRO A 99 15.73 1.05 6.67
N ARG A 100 17.02 1.31 6.43
CA ARG A 100 17.89 0.39 5.69
C ARG A 100 18.02 -0.93 6.42
#